data_AF-A0A6V7KRU8-F1
#
_entry.id   AF-A0A6V7KRU8-F1
#
_cell.length_a   1.000
_cell.length_b   1.000
_cell.length_c   1.000
_cell.angle_alpha   90.00
_cell.angle_beta   90.00
_cell.angle_gamma   90.00
#
_symmetry.space_group_name_H-M   'P 1'
#
loop_
_entity.id
_entity.type
_entity.pdbx_description
1 polymer ?
#
loop_
_entity_poly.entity_id
_entity_poly.type
_entity_poly.pdbx_seq_one_letter_code
_entity_poly.pdbx_strand_id
1 'polypeptide(L)'
;MEGLKNAIWATFYHLQSTDDNPQHHKCMSGKNSWCSYQKALATTGVENFKHDYTPLPQDVAQAIKPVYEALSQDQLLARCLGGFTQNANESLNQLIWRIAPKKLSGSRQIVEFASYVAASTFKENEIRGPSGPG
;
A
#
# COMPACT_ATOMS: atom_id res chain seq x y z
N MET A 1 5.63 -4.92 -11.87
CA MET A 1 5.97 -3.52 -11.56
C MET A 1 4.89 -2.53 -12.00
N GLU A 2 4.30 -2.72 -13.19
CA GLU A 2 3.29 -1.80 -13.75
C GLU A 2 2.09 -1.50 -12.83
N GLY A 3 1.60 -2.50 -12.10
CA GLY A 3 0.53 -2.29 -11.11
C GLY A 3 0.89 -1.29 -9.99
N LEU A 4 2.12 -1.34 -9.47
CA LEU A 4 2.59 -0.41 -8.44
C LEU A 4 2.75 1.01 -9.00
N LYS A 5 3.30 1.13 -10.23
CA LYS A 5 3.38 2.42 -10.93
C LYS A 5 1.99 3.01 -11.14
N ASN A 6 1.03 2.19 -11.59
CA ASN A 6 -0.35 2.63 -11.78
C ASN A 6 -1.00 3.06 -10.47
N ALA A 7 -0.77 2.33 -9.37
CA ALA A 7 -1.29 2.73 -8.06
C ALA A 7 -0.73 4.08 -7.58
N ILE A 8 0.57 4.35 -7.80
CA ILE A 8 1.19 5.64 -7.46
C ILE A 8 0.62 6.75 -8.35
N TRP A 9 0.58 6.55 -9.66
CA TRP A 9 0.05 7.57 -10.57
C TRP A 9 -1.45 7.77 -10.42
N ALA A 10 -2.20 6.77 -9.94
CA ALA A 10 -3.63 6.88 -9.68
C ALA A 10 -3.92 8.02 -8.70
N THR A 11 -3.13 8.20 -7.65
CA THR A 11 -3.36 9.29 -6.69
C THR A 11 -3.05 10.66 -7.30
N PHE A 12 -1.98 10.78 -8.10
CA PHE A 12 -1.65 12.02 -8.81
C PHE A 12 -2.76 12.47 -9.74
N TYR A 13 -3.25 11.56 -10.59
CA TYR A 13 -4.32 11.87 -11.55
C TYR A 13 -5.67 12.07 -10.86
N HIS A 14 -5.97 11.30 -9.82
CA HIS A 14 -7.16 11.49 -9.01
C HIS A 14 -7.18 12.91 -8.43
N LEU A 15 -6.09 13.37 -7.80
CA LEU A 15 -6.04 14.70 -7.18
C LEU A 15 -6.20 15.87 -8.18
N GLN A 16 -5.94 15.66 -9.48
CA GLN A 16 -6.13 16.65 -10.54
C GLN A 16 -7.45 16.47 -11.31
N SER A 17 -8.24 15.48 -10.94
CA SER A 17 -9.47 15.15 -11.64
C SER A 17 -10.54 16.22 -11.37
N THR A 18 -11.30 16.54 -12.41
CA THR A 18 -12.43 17.48 -12.36
C THR A 18 -13.65 16.83 -13.01
N ASP A 19 -14.83 17.41 -12.81
CA ASP A 19 -16.03 16.97 -13.53
C ASP A 19 -15.86 17.09 -15.06
N ASP A 20 -15.24 18.17 -15.53
CA ASP A 20 -15.04 18.45 -16.97
C ASP A 20 -13.90 17.62 -17.58
N ASN A 21 -12.91 17.25 -16.77
CA ASN A 21 -11.77 16.42 -17.16
C ASN A 21 -11.51 15.32 -16.12
N PRO A 22 -12.28 14.21 -16.16
CA PRO A 22 -12.16 13.12 -15.21
C PRO A 22 -10.90 12.28 -15.49
N GLN A 23 -10.03 12.10 -14.49
CA GLN A 23 -8.75 11.41 -14.64
C GLN A 23 -8.63 10.12 -13.81
N HIS A 24 -9.70 9.33 -13.75
CA HIS A 24 -9.79 8.12 -12.91
C HIS A 24 -9.26 6.83 -13.57
N HIS A 25 -8.64 6.91 -14.74
CA HIS A 25 -8.24 5.76 -15.57
C HIS A 25 -7.21 4.81 -14.92
N LYS A 26 -6.41 5.29 -13.96
CA LYS A 26 -5.46 4.45 -13.19
C LYS A 26 -6.00 3.99 -11.83
N CYS A 27 -7.13 4.52 -11.39
CA CYS A 27 -7.75 4.07 -10.15
C CYS A 27 -8.21 2.61 -10.29
N MET A 28 -8.20 1.87 -9.18
CA MET A 28 -8.77 0.52 -9.14
C MET A 28 -10.22 0.56 -9.61
N SER A 29 -10.63 -0.35 -10.49
CA SER A 29 -12.02 -0.41 -10.97
C SER A 29 -12.91 -1.27 -10.06
N GLY A 30 -14.22 -1.06 -10.16
CA GLY A 30 -15.23 -1.91 -9.54
C GLY A 30 -15.83 -1.37 -8.24
N LYS A 31 -16.88 -2.05 -7.77
CA LYS A 31 -17.68 -1.64 -6.60
C LYS A 31 -16.91 -1.53 -5.27
N ASN A 32 -15.77 -2.20 -5.18
CA ASN A 32 -14.90 -2.18 -4.00
C ASN A 32 -13.74 -1.17 -4.14
N SER A 33 -13.71 -0.37 -5.21
CA SER A 33 -12.69 0.65 -5.39
C SER A 33 -12.71 1.68 -4.28
N TRP A 34 -11.55 2.21 -3.90
CA TRP A 34 -11.51 3.40 -3.04
C TRP A 34 -11.98 4.65 -3.79
N CYS A 35 -11.85 4.69 -5.12
CA CYS A 35 -12.24 5.81 -5.95
C CYS A 35 -13.76 5.85 -6.15
N SER A 36 -14.39 6.94 -5.71
CA SER A 36 -15.83 7.16 -5.78
C SER A 36 -16.35 7.17 -7.23
N TYR A 37 -15.58 7.72 -8.17
CA TYR A 37 -15.92 7.67 -9.60
C TYR A 37 -15.95 6.24 -10.14
N GLN A 38 -14.94 5.43 -9.83
CA GLN A 38 -14.86 4.03 -10.27
C GLN A 38 -15.96 3.16 -9.62
N LYS A 39 -16.32 3.46 -8.36
CA LYS A 39 -17.49 2.88 -7.69
C LYS A 39 -18.77 3.22 -8.44
N ALA A 40 -19.01 4.51 -8.68
CA ALA A 40 -20.21 5.00 -9.38
C ALA A 40 -20.33 4.34 -10.77
N LEU A 41 -19.24 4.33 -11.54
CA LEU A 41 -19.16 3.65 -12.84
C LEU A 41 -19.57 2.17 -12.79
N ALA A 42 -19.23 1.48 -11.70
CA ALA A 42 -19.52 0.06 -11.54
C ALA A 42 -20.89 -0.25 -10.91
N THR A 43 -21.59 0.73 -10.33
CA THR A 43 -22.84 0.50 -9.58
C THR A 43 -24.03 1.29 -10.10
N THR A 44 -23.90 2.61 -10.26
CA THR A 44 -25.02 3.53 -10.50
C THR A 44 -24.91 4.28 -11.83
N GLY A 45 -23.75 4.22 -12.49
CA GLY A 45 -23.38 5.13 -13.58
C GLY A 45 -22.76 6.42 -13.06
N VAL A 46 -22.08 7.15 -13.95
CA VAL A 46 -21.34 8.39 -13.64
C VAL A 46 -22.13 9.67 -13.94
N GLU A 47 -23.37 9.56 -14.44
CA GLU A 47 -24.17 10.72 -14.88
C GLU A 47 -24.45 11.71 -13.75
N ASN A 48 -24.68 11.22 -12.54
CA ASN A 48 -24.91 12.02 -11.34
C ASN A 48 -23.67 12.13 -10.44
N PHE A 49 -22.50 11.69 -10.93
CA PHE A 49 -21.27 11.79 -10.16
C PHE A 49 -20.79 13.24 -10.14
N LYS A 50 -20.35 13.68 -8.97
CA LYS A 50 -19.71 14.98 -8.75
C LYS A 50 -18.50 14.81 -7.87
N HIS A 51 -17.40 15.46 -8.24
CA HIS A 51 -16.22 15.51 -7.39
C HIS A 51 -16.56 16.28 -6.10
N ASP A 52 -16.22 15.69 -4.96
CA ASP A 52 -16.46 16.24 -3.62
C ASP A 52 -15.23 16.93 -3.03
N TYR A 53 -14.16 17.07 -3.82
CA TYR A 53 -12.93 17.76 -3.45
C TYR A 53 -12.55 18.84 -4.47
N THR A 54 -11.75 19.79 -4.01
CA THR A 54 -11.11 20.77 -4.89
C THR A 54 -9.89 20.13 -5.56
N PRO A 55 -9.79 20.16 -6.89
CA PRO A 55 -8.61 19.66 -7.60
C PRO A 55 -7.35 20.40 -7.21
N LEU A 56 -6.22 19.70 -7.27
CA LEU A 56 -4.92 20.29 -7.01
C LEU A 56 -4.62 21.40 -8.03
N PRO A 57 -4.17 22.60 -7.59
CA PRO A 57 -3.72 23.65 -8.51
C PRO A 57 -2.60 23.16 -9.43
N GLN A 58 -2.61 23.63 -10.68
CA GLN A 58 -1.72 23.13 -11.73
C GLN A 58 -0.23 23.36 -11.43
N ASP A 59 0.09 24.50 -10.82
CA ASP A 59 1.44 24.84 -10.37
C ASP A 59 1.94 23.87 -9.28
N VAL A 60 1.08 23.55 -8.31
CA VAL A 60 1.38 22.57 -7.26
C VAL A 60 1.54 21.17 -7.87
N ALA A 61 0.63 20.77 -8.76
CA ALA A 61 0.71 19.49 -9.46
C ALA A 61 2.03 19.35 -10.25
N GLN A 62 2.44 20.41 -10.96
CA GLN A 62 3.70 20.44 -11.69
C GLN A 62 4.90 20.39 -10.75
N ALA A 63 4.86 21.07 -9.61
CA ALA A 63 5.92 21.07 -8.61
C ALA A 63 6.12 19.69 -7.95
N ILE A 64 5.04 18.94 -7.70
CA ILE A 64 5.12 17.61 -7.05
C ILE A 64 5.28 16.45 -8.04
N LYS A 65 5.03 16.65 -9.33
CA LYS A 65 5.16 15.60 -10.35
C LYS A 65 6.53 14.88 -10.33
N PRO A 66 7.68 15.56 -10.17
CA PRO A 66 8.98 14.88 -10.06
C PRO A 66 9.06 13.91 -8.88
N VAL A 67 8.32 14.16 -7.80
CA VAL A 67 8.23 13.23 -6.65
C VAL A 67 7.53 11.94 -7.08
N TYR A 68 6.42 12.04 -7.83
CA TYR A 68 5.71 10.88 -8.37
C TYR A 68 6.55 10.09 -9.38
N GLU A 69 7.33 10.77 -10.21
CA GLU A 69 8.29 10.15 -11.13
C GLU A 69 9.37 9.38 -10.36
N ALA A 70 9.98 9.99 -9.34
CA ALA A 70 10.97 9.35 -8.47
C ALA A 70 10.38 8.14 -7.73
N LEU A 71 9.17 8.27 -7.19
CA LEU A 71 8.46 7.18 -6.50
C LEU A 71 8.11 6.02 -7.44
N SER A 72 7.97 6.28 -8.73
CA SER A 72 7.62 5.29 -9.75
C SER A 72 8.84 4.59 -10.37
N GLN A 73 10.06 4.89 -9.91
CA GLN A 73 11.28 4.28 -10.43
C GLN A 73 11.34 2.78 -10.10
N ASP A 74 11.70 1.95 -11.08
CA ASP A 74 11.76 0.49 -10.91
C ASP A 74 12.72 0.07 -9.79
N GLN A 75 13.83 0.79 -9.60
CA GLN A 75 14.77 0.52 -8.52
C GLN A 75 14.16 0.71 -7.13
N LEU A 76 13.28 1.72 -6.97
CA LEU A 76 12.59 1.96 -5.71
C LEU A 76 11.49 0.92 -5.51
N LEU A 77 10.67 0.68 -6.53
CA LEU A 77 9.56 -0.27 -6.47
C LEU A 77 10.02 -1.71 -6.29
N ALA A 78 11.18 -2.08 -6.82
CA ALA A 78 11.78 -3.40 -6.59
C ALA A 78 12.03 -3.68 -5.10
N ARG A 79 12.32 -2.63 -4.30
CA ARG A 79 12.45 -2.77 -2.84
C ARG A 79 11.11 -3.07 -2.17
N CYS A 80 10.01 -2.59 -2.75
CA CYS A 80 8.65 -2.85 -2.25
C CYS A 80 8.15 -4.27 -2.57
N LEU A 81 8.66 -4.91 -3.62
CA LEU A 81 8.23 -6.27 -4.02
C LEU A 81 8.67 -7.36 -3.04
N GLY A 82 9.77 -7.15 -2.32
CA GLY A 82 10.31 -8.15 -1.39
C GLY A 82 9.58 -8.25 -0.06
N GLY A 83 8.55 -7.42 0.19
CA GLY A 83 7.86 -7.40 1.49
C GLY A 83 8.75 -6.99 2.66
N PHE A 84 9.97 -6.51 2.38
CA PHE A 84 10.90 -6.02 3.40
C PHE A 84 10.28 -4.81 4.08
N THR A 85 9.74 -5.03 5.28
CA THR A 85 9.28 -3.95 6.13
C THR A 85 10.48 -3.07 6.46
N GLN A 86 10.31 -1.74 6.42
CA GLN A 86 11.36 -0.79 6.85
C GLN A 86 11.78 -0.99 8.32
N ASN A 87 11.06 -1.83 9.07
CA ASN A 87 11.33 -2.11 10.47
C ASN A 87 11.23 -3.62 10.78
N ALA A 88 12.19 -4.39 10.28
CA ALA A 88 12.32 -5.82 10.61
C ALA A 88 12.32 -6.07 12.13
N ASN A 89 12.91 -5.15 12.91
CA ASN A 89 12.91 -5.20 14.37
C ASN A 89 11.50 -5.06 14.95
N GLU A 90 10.67 -4.15 14.46
CA GLU A 90 9.29 -4.00 14.94
C GLU A 90 8.40 -5.16 14.51
N SER A 91 8.56 -5.66 13.27
CA SER A 91 7.84 -6.85 12.82
C SER A 91 8.20 -8.09 13.65
N LEU A 92 9.49 -8.31 13.94
CA LEU A 92 9.95 -9.40 14.79
C LEU A 92 9.45 -9.24 16.23
N ASN A 93 9.55 -8.03 16.78
CA ASN A 93 9.04 -7.74 18.13
C ASN A 93 7.53 -7.99 18.21
N GLN A 94 6.73 -7.58 17.22
CA GLN A 94 5.29 -7.87 17.19
C GLN A 94 5.01 -9.38 17.23
N LEU A 95 5.78 -10.20 16.50
CA LEU A 95 5.65 -11.66 16.57
C LEU A 95 6.00 -12.22 17.96
N ILE A 96 7.09 -11.74 18.57
CA ILE A 96 7.48 -12.13 19.94
C ILE A 96 6.36 -11.78 20.92
N TRP A 97 5.84 -10.56 20.88
CA TRP A 97 4.79 -10.09 21.80
C TRP A 97 3.42 -10.71 21.53
N ARG A 98 3.18 -11.22 20.32
CA ARG A 98 1.99 -12.02 20.02
C ARG A 98 2.05 -13.40 20.69
N ILE A 99 3.24 -13.99 20.79
CA ILE A 99 3.45 -15.31 21.40
C ILE A 99 3.62 -15.19 22.92
N ALA A 100 4.33 -14.16 23.39
CA ALA A 100 4.56 -13.85 24.80
C ALA A 100 4.01 -12.43 25.11
N PRO A 101 2.70 -12.28 25.35
CA PRO A 101 2.09 -10.97 25.60
C PRO A 101 2.73 -10.23 26.77
N LYS A 102 3.09 -8.96 26.56
CA LYS A 102 3.72 -8.08 27.58
C LYS A 102 2.92 -7.94 28.89
N LYS A 103 1.62 -8.24 28.85
CA LYS A 103 0.69 -8.11 29.98
C LYS A 103 0.69 -9.32 30.91
N LEU A 104 1.34 -10.41 30.51
CA LEU A 104 1.49 -11.62 31.32
C LEU A 104 2.94 -11.68 31.79
N SER A 105 3.15 -11.89 33.09
CA SER A 105 4.48 -12.13 33.65
C SER A 105 5.00 -13.47 33.13
N GLY A 106 5.67 -13.45 31.98
CA GLY A 106 6.36 -14.60 31.41
C GLY A 106 7.69 -14.81 32.11
N SER A 107 8.02 -16.06 32.45
CA SER A 107 9.38 -16.41 32.84
C SER A 107 10.34 -16.14 31.67
N ARG A 108 11.63 -15.93 31.96
CA ARG A 108 12.68 -15.74 30.95
C ARG A 108 12.62 -16.80 29.84
N GLN A 109 12.31 -18.04 30.22
CA GLN A 109 12.19 -19.19 29.33
C GLN A 109 11.06 -19.04 28.28
N ILE A 110 9.94 -18.43 28.66
CA ILE A 110 8.80 -18.19 27.76
C ILE A 110 9.15 -17.15 26.69
N VAL A 111 9.81 -16.06 27.10
CA VAL A 111 10.25 -15.00 26.17
C VAL A 111 11.33 -15.52 25.22
N GLU A 112 12.24 -16.34 25.72
CA GLU A 112 13.29 -16.99 24.93
C GLU A 112 12.70 -17.95 23.88
N PHE A 113 11.77 -18.81 24.28
CA PHE A 113 11.05 -19.69 23.34
C PHE A 113 10.28 -18.89 22.28
N ALA A 114 9.55 -17.86 22.69
CA ALA A 114 8.84 -16.97 21.77
C ALA A 114 9.79 -16.29 20.77
N SER A 115 11.01 -15.94 21.20
CA SER A 115 12.03 -15.34 20.33
C SER A 115 12.53 -16.31 19.27
N TYR A 116 12.79 -17.58 19.64
CA TYR A 116 13.21 -18.61 18.67
C TYR A 116 12.11 -18.95 17.67
N VAL A 117 10.86 -19.07 18.12
CA VAL A 117 9.71 -19.31 17.23
C VAL A 117 9.52 -18.13 16.30
N ALA A 118 9.50 -16.90 16.82
CA ALA A 118 9.36 -15.69 16.02
C ALA A 118 10.46 -15.55 14.97
N ALA A 119 11.72 -15.81 15.33
CA ALA A 119 12.84 -15.76 14.38
C ALA A 119 12.75 -16.84 13.29
N SER A 120 12.26 -18.04 13.62
CA SER A 120 12.10 -19.13 12.66
C SER A 120 10.96 -18.83 11.67
N THR A 121 9.82 -18.36 12.17
CA THR A 121 8.68 -17.96 11.34
C THR A 121 9.00 -16.72 10.51
N PHE A 122 9.74 -15.75 11.05
CA PHE A 122 10.15 -14.55 10.30
C PHE A 122 11.03 -14.93 9.10
N LYS A 123 12.04 -15.79 9.30
CA LYS A 123 12.90 -16.30 8.22
C LYS A 123 12.13 -17.09 7.16
N GLU A 124 11.15 -17.90 7.54
CA GLU A 124 10.30 -18.61 6.58
C GLU A 124 9.49 -17.67 5.69
N ASN A 125 9.01 -16.55 6.24
CA ASN A 125 8.29 -15.53 5.47
C ASN A 125 9.22 -14.67 4.60
N GLU A 126 10.50 -14.53 4.96
CA GLU A 126 11.51 -13.89 4.09
C GLU A 126 11.98 -14.83 2.96
N ILE A 127 12.10 -16.13 3.22
CA ILE A 127 12.51 -17.14 2.22
C ILE A 127 11.37 -17.45 1.25
N ARG A 128 10.12 -17.44 1.72
CA ARG A 128 8.91 -17.48 0.89
C ARG A 128 8.53 -16.07 0.44
N GLY A 129 9.38 -15.45 -0.39
CA GLY A 129 8.91 -14.35 -1.25
C GLY A 129 7.64 -14.78 -2.01
N PRO A 130 6.79 -13.85 -2.47
CA PRO A 130 5.45 -14.18 -2.95
C PRO A 130 5.56 -15.25 -4.03
N SER A 131 5.07 -16.44 -3.72
CA SER A 131 4.80 -17.47 -4.70
C SER A 131 3.91 -16.83 -5.76
N GLY A 132 4.49 -16.57 -6.93
CA GLY A 132 3.73 -16.16 -8.10
C GLY A 132 2.63 -17.20 -8.36
N PRO A 133 1.45 -16.79 -8.86
CA PRO A 133 0.39 -17.73 -9.13
C PRO A 133 0.86 -18.68 -10.25
N GLY A 134 0.87 -19.97 -9.94
CA GLY A 134 0.80 -21.04 -10.94
C GLY A 134 -0.63 -21.23 -11.42
#